data_AF-A0A935CZM8-F1
#
_entry.id   AF-A0A935CZM8-F1
#
_cell.length_a   1.000
_cell.length_b   1.000
_cell.length_c   1.000
_cell.angle_alpha   90.00
_cell.angle_beta   90.00
_cell.angle_gamma   90.00
#
_symmetry.space_group_name_H-M   'P 1'
#
loop_
_entity.id
_entity.type
_entity.pdbx_description
1 polymer ?
#
loop_
_entity_poly.entity_id
_entity_poly.type
_entity_poly.pdbx_seq_one_letter_code
_entity_poly.pdbx_strand_id
1 'polypeptide(L)'
;MTPAHKINAIVLTACTGGMAWLVLNIWVFKSDTFFNTLGCPIKSLTGFACPSCGITRALQLLFTGHLGAAFMTNPLSFIVGGIIVLAPIWITLDLLQRKDSFYKAYICFEKTINIKSVAFILIGLIAINWVWNIYKGL
;
A
#
# COMPACT_ATOMS: atom_id res chain seq x y z
N MET A 1 18.85 -5.37 19.69
CA MET A 1 18.03 -4.50 18.80
C MET A 1 16.73 -4.16 19.53
N THR A 2 16.45 -2.88 19.78
CA THR A 2 15.22 -2.45 20.48
C THR A 2 13.98 -2.73 19.61
N PRO A 3 12.77 -2.84 20.21
CA PRO A 3 11.52 -2.99 19.46
C PRO A 3 11.32 -1.91 18.38
N ALA A 4 11.67 -0.66 18.70
CA ALA A 4 11.60 0.47 17.76
C ALA A 4 12.48 0.25 16.52
N HIS A 5 13.74 -0.17 16.70
CA HIS A 5 14.62 -0.44 15.56
C HIS A 5 14.13 -1.59 14.68
N LYS A 6 13.49 -2.62 15.26
CA LYS A 6 12.93 -3.74 14.48
C LYS A 6 11.81 -3.27 13.55
N ILE A 7 10.84 -2.50 14.07
CA ILE A 7 9.73 -1.99 13.27
C ILE A 7 10.25 -1.05 12.16
N ASN A 8 11.14 -0.13 12.50
CA ASN A 8 11.72 0.79 11.53
C ASN A 8 12.43 0.05 10.39
N ALA A 9 13.20 -1.00 10.71
CA ALA A 9 13.89 -1.80 9.70
C ALA A 9 12.92 -2.56 8.77
N ILE A 10 11.85 -3.15 9.32
CA ILE A 10 10.82 -3.83 8.52
C ILE A 10 10.12 -2.85 7.59
N VAL A 11 9.71 -1.69 8.10
CA VAL A 11 9.00 -0.69 7.30
C VAL A 11 9.91 -0.12 6.21
N LEU A 12 11.17 0.20 6.54
CA LEU A 12 12.13 0.71 5.57
C LEU A 12 12.38 -0.31 4.45
N THR A 13 12.64 -1.57 4.79
CA THR A 13 12.89 -2.63 3.80
C THR A 13 11.67 -2.89 2.90
N ALA A 14 10.46 -2.87 3.47
CA ALA A 14 9.23 -2.98 2.69
C ALA A 14 9.02 -1.78 1.74
N CYS A 15 9.25 -0.55 2.23
CA CYS A 15 9.08 0.66 1.43
C CYS A 15 10.12 0.75 0.30
N THR A 16 11.39 0.40 0.57
CA THR A 16 12.43 0.40 -0.47
C THR A 16 12.17 -0.66 -1.52
N GLY A 17 11.77 -1.88 -1.12
CA GLY A 17 11.37 -2.93 -2.04
C GLY A 17 10.16 -2.53 -2.90
N GLY A 18 9.14 -1.94 -2.28
CA GLY A 18 7.93 -1.45 -2.97
C GLY A 18 8.24 -0.31 -3.95
N MET A 19 9.08 0.65 -3.56
CA MET A 19 9.49 1.76 -4.42
C MET A 19 10.35 1.26 -5.59
N ALA A 20 11.31 0.37 -5.34
CA ALA A 20 12.11 -0.24 -6.40
C ALA A 20 11.24 -1.01 -7.40
N TRP A 21 10.28 -1.80 -6.91
CA TRP A 21 9.32 -2.51 -7.75
C TRP A 21 8.48 -1.56 -8.62
N LEU A 22 7.97 -0.48 -8.01
CA LEU A 22 7.17 0.53 -8.71
C LEU A 22 7.98 1.24 -9.80
N VAL A 23 9.21 1.65 -9.49
CA VAL A 23 10.13 2.26 -10.45
C VAL A 23 10.41 1.30 -11.59
N LEU A 24 10.78 0.04 -11.31
CA LEU A 24 10.98 -0.95 -12.36
C LEU A 24 9.73 -1.12 -13.25
N ASN A 25 8.54 -1.12 -12.65
CA ASN A 25 7.27 -1.19 -13.37
C ASN A 25 6.95 0.05 -14.21
N ILE A 26 7.41 1.24 -13.84
CA ILE A 26 7.19 2.47 -14.63
C ILE A 26 8.23 2.57 -15.75
N TRP A 27 9.49 2.23 -15.46
CA TRP A 27 10.63 2.51 -16.35
C TRP A 27 10.95 1.37 -17.30
N VAL A 28 10.80 0.12 -16.87
CA VAL A 28 11.14 -1.08 -17.68
C VAL A 28 9.89 -1.65 -18.34
N PHE A 29 8.79 -1.74 -17.60
CA PHE A 29 7.53 -2.29 -18.09
C PHE A 29 6.60 -1.17 -18.59
N LYS A 30 6.93 -0.58 -19.74
CA LYS A 30 6.04 0.35 -20.47
C LYS A 30 4.69 -0.34 -20.71
N SER A 31 3.71 0.01 -19.89
CA SER A 31 2.26 -0.15 -20.03
C SER A 31 1.71 -1.27 -20.94
N ASP A 32 0.88 -2.11 -20.30
CA ASP A 32 -0.28 -2.86 -20.83
C ASP A 32 -0.17 -4.33 -21.27
N THR A 33 1.00 -4.94 -21.51
CA THR A 33 1.00 -6.32 -22.06
C THR A 33 1.62 -7.41 -21.22
N PHE A 34 2.46 -7.13 -20.22
CA PHE A 34 3.15 -8.19 -19.46
C PHE A 34 2.43 -8.60 -18.16
N PHE A 35 1.79 -7.65 -17.46
CA PHE A 35 1.04 -7.94 -16.23
C PHE A 35 -0.47 -8.08 -16.41
N ASN A 36 -1.05 -7.56 -17.52
CA ASN A 36 -2.41 -7.88 -17.90
C ASN A 36 -2.56 -9.38 -18.25
N THR A 37 -1.48 -10.04 -18.69
CA THR A 37 -1.42 -11.48 -19.01
C THR A 37 -1.05 -12.35 -17.82
N LEU A 38 -0.13 -11.92 -16.93
CA LEU A 38 0.22 -12.70 -15.74
C LEU A 38 -0.82 -12.59 -14.61
N GLY A 39 -1.66 -11.55 -14.62
CA GLY A 39 -2.73 -11.36 -13.65
C GLY A 39 -2.25 -11.29 -12.21
N CYS A 40 -3.14 -11.00 -11.26
CA CYS A 40 -2.85 -11.27 -9.86
C CYS A 40 -2.85 -12.82 -9.69
N PRO A 41 -1.81 -13.45 -9.09
CA PRO A 41 -1.79 -14.90 -8.93
C PRO A 41 -2.99 -15.41 -8.11
N ILE A 42 -3.48 -14.60 -7.16
CA ILE A 42 -4.70 -14.89 -6.40
C ILE A 42 -5.91 -14.94 -7.34
N LYS A 43 -6.07 -13.95 -8.23
CA LYS A 43 -7.15 -13.94 -9.22
C LYS A 43 -7.02 -15.07 -10.23
N SER A 44 -5.80 -15.38 -10.66
CA SER A 44 -5.53 -16.49 -11.59
C SER A 44 -5.89 -17.84 -10.97
N LEU A 45 -5.58 -18.04 -9.69
CA LEU A 45 -5.87 -19.29 -8.98
C LEU A 45 -7.34 -19.41 -8.53
N THR A 46 -7.95 -18.32 -8.06
CA THR A 46 -9.29 -18.37 -7.44
C THR A 46 -10.42 -17.90 -8.35
N GLY A 47 -10.10 -17.18 -9.42
CA GLY A 47 -11.08 -16.47 -10.25
C GLY A 47 -11.62 -15.17 -9.64
N PHE A 48 -11.28 -14.85 -8.38
CA PHE A 48 -11.82 -13.69 -7.67
C PHE A 48 -10.78 -12.59 -7.46
N ALA A 49 -11.18 -11.35 -7.71
CA ALA A 49 -10.41 -10.16 -7.34
C ALA A 49 -10.35 -10.04 -5.82
N CYS A 50 -9.18 -9.86 -5.22
CA CYS A 50 -9.02 -9.56 -3.79
C CYS A 50 -9.06 -8.02 -3.56
N PRO A 51 -9.18 -7.53 -2.31
CA PRO A 51 -9.25 -6.08 -2.05
C PRO A 51 -8.02 -5.30 -2.53
N SER A 52 -6.86 -5.96 -2.67
CA SER A 52 -5.63 -5.35 -3.17
C SER A 52 -5.41 -5.48 -4.68
N CYS A 53 -6.31 -6.15 -5.41
CA CYS A 53 -6.22 -6.24 -6.87
C CYS A 53 -6.19 -4.83 -7.50
N GLY A 54 -5.26 -4.62 -8.43
CA GLY A 54 -5.10 -3.35 -9.13
C GLY A 54 -4.30 -2.28 -8.38
N ILE A 55 -3.82 -2.51 -7.14
CA ILE A 55 -3.03 -1.49 -6.41
C ILE A 55 -1.76 -1.09 -7.16
N THR A 56 -1.01 -2.01 -7.77
CA THR A 56 0.21 -1.68 -8.53
C THR A 56 -0.09 -0.72 -9.69
N ARG A 57 -1.14 -1.01 -10.47
CA ARG A 57 -1.61 -0.15 -11.57
C ARG A 57 -2.11 1.20 -11.05
N ALA A 58 -2.85 1.19 -9.94
CA ALA A 58 -3.33 2.41 -9.31
C ALA A 58 -2.17 3.27 -8.79
N LEU A 59 -1.10 2.68 -8.25
CA LEU A 59 0.13 3.38 -7.86
C LEU A 59 0.84 3.96 -9.10
N GLN A 60 0.96 3.23 -10.20
CA GLN A 60 1.53 3.80 -11.43
C GLN A 60 0.75 5.05 -11.87
N LEU A 61 -0.58 4.97 -11.89
CA LEU A 61 -1.44 6.12 -12.21
C LEU A 61 -1.29 7.26 -11.20
N LEU A 62 -1.17 6.95 -9.91
CA LEU A 62 -0.98 7.93 -8.85
C LEU A 62 0.34 8.69 -9.03
N PHE A 63 1.45 7.98 -9.24
CA PHE A 63 2.79 8.55 -9.38
C PHE A 63 3.06 9.18 -10.76
N THR A 64 2.21 8.90 -11.76
CA THR A 64 2.22 9.58 -13.08
C THR A 64 1.26 10.78 -13.14
N GLY A 65 0.54 11.09 -12.05
CA GLY A 65 -0.33 12.27 -11.93
C GLY A 65 -1.79 12.04 -12.32
N HIS A 66 -2.18 10.83 -12.70
CA HIS A 66 -3.56 10.47 -13.04
C HIS A 66 -4.40 10.11 -11.81
N LEU A 67 -4.59 11.08 -10.90
CA LEU A 67 -5.24 10.86 -9.59
C LEU A 67 -6.64 10.25 -9.69
N GLY A 68 -7.49 10.76 -10.59
CA GLY A 68 -8.83 10.23 -10.79
C GLY A 68 -8.82 8.78 -11.26
N ALA A 69 -7.95 8.45 -12.20
CA ALA A 69 -7.79 7.08 -12.69
C ALA A 69 -7.21 6.15 -11.62
N ALA A 70 -6.28 6.63 -10.78
CA ALA A 70 -5.75 5.89 -9.64
C ALA A 70 -6.86 5.54 -8.64
N PHE A 71 -7.70 6.51 -8.29
CA PHE A 71 -8.83 6.32 -7.39
C PHE A 71 -9.85 5.33 -7.94
N MET A 72 -10.22 5.47 -9.21
CA MET A 72 -11.15 4.56 -9.87
C MET A 72 -10.57 3.14 -10.03
N THR A 73 -9.25 3.03 -10.15
CA THR A 73 -8.58 1.72 -10.19
C THR A 73 -8.62 1.06 -8.82
N ASN A 74 -7.98 1.63 -7.80
CA ASN A 74 -8.09 1.15 -6.43
C ASN A 74 -7.74 2.28 -5.43
N PRO A 75 -8.68 2.76 -4.61
CA PRO A 75 -8.47 3.88 -3.69
C PRO A 75 -7.44 3.57 -2.59
N LEU A 76 -7.18 2.29 -2.28
CA LEU A 76 -6.14 1.91 -1.31
C LEU A 76 -4.74 2.34 -1.78
N SER A 77 -4.54 2.60 -3.08
CA SER A 77 -3.27 3.10 -3.61
C SER A 77 -2.83 4.43 -2.99
N PHE A 78 -3.75 5.29 -2.57
CA PHE A 78 -3.41 6.55 -1.90
C PHE A 78 -2.79 6.31 -0.52
N ILE A 79 -3.35 5.37 0.24
CA ILE A 79 -2.82 4.98 1.55
C ILE A 79 -1.45 4.33 1.38
N VAL A 80 -1.34 3.35 0.47
CA VAL A 80 -0.08 2.63 0.21
C VAL A 80 0.99 3.58 -0.33
N GLY A 81 0.66 4.43 -1.30
CA GLY A 81 1.58 5.43 -1.86
C GLY A 81 2.04 6.43 -0.80
N GLY A 82 1.14 6.89 0.06
CA GLY A 82 1.47 7.72 1.21
C GLY A 82 2.45 7.03 2.17
N ILE A 83 2.25 5.76 2.50
CA ILE A 83 3.16 4.99 3.36
C ILE A 83 4.54 4.85 2.71
N ILE A 84 4.60 4.46 1.43
CA ILE A 84 5.86 4.27 0.70
C ILE A 84 6.71 5.55 0.66
N VAL A 85 6.08 6.72 0.61
CA VAL A 85 6.80 8.01 0.57
C VAL A 85 7.05 8.55 1.98
N LEU A 86 6.03 8.66 2.81
CA LEU A 86 6.09 9.39 4.07
C LEU A 86 6.79 8.59 5.18
N ALA A 87 6.60 7.27 5.25
CA ALA A 87 7.21 6.45 6.30
C ALA A 87 8.74 6.45 6.25
N PRO A 88 9.43 6.22 5.11
CA PRO A 88 10.89 6.25 5.07
C PRO A 88 11.45 7.64 5.37
N ILE A 89 10.78 8.72 4.93
CA ILE A 89 11.18 10.09 5.25
C ILE A 89 11.10 10.32 6.75
N TRP A 90 9.96 9.97 7.37
CA TRP A 90 9.75 10.13 8.81
C TRP A 90 10.76 9.31 9.61
N ILE A 91 10.95 8.03 9.28
CA ILE A 91 11.92 7.16 9.97
C ILE A 91 13.34 7.72 9.83
N THR A 92 13.72 8.23 8.65
CA THR A 92 15.05 8.83 8.44
C THR A 92 15.24 10.07 9.30
N LEU A 93 14.23 10.95 9.39
CA LEU A 93 14.26 12.12 10.27
C LEU A 93 14.36 11.73 11.75
N ASP A 94 13.64 10.68 12.16
CA ASP A 94 13.72 10.14 13.52
C ASP A 94 15.12 9.59 13.84
N LEU A 95 15.74 8.86 12.91
CA LEU A 95 17.11 8.36 13.07
C LEU A 95 18.13 9.50 13.17
N LEU A 96 17.98 10.55 12.35
CA LEU A 96 18.83 11.74 12.39
C LEU A 96 18.67 12.52 13.70
N GLN A 97 17.43 12.65 14.19
CA GLN A 97 17.10 13.40 15.40
C GLN A 97 17.18 12.56 16.68
N ARG A 98 17.52 11.26 16.56
CA ARG A 98 17.51 10.28 17.66
C ARG A 98 16.19 10.24 18.42
N LYS A 99 15.07 10.30 17.69
CA LYS A 99 13.69 10.24 18.18
C LYS A 99 13.05 8.91 17.81
N ASP A 100 12.03 8.53 18.57
CA ASP A 100 11.19 7.34 18.32
C ASP A 100 9.74 7.75 18.00
N SER A 101 9.53 8.87 17.29
CA SER A 101 8.19 9.42 17.08
C SER A 101 7.33 8.56 16.16
N PHE A 102 7.92 7.97 15.11
CA PHE A 102 7.29 7.00 14.22
C PHE A 102 6.87 5.75 14.98
N TYR A 103 7.75 5.20 15.82
CA TYR A 103 7.43 4.02 16.63
C TYR A 103 6.31 4.31 17.63
N LYS A 104 6.33 5.48 18.29
CA LYS A 104 5.23 5.90 19.18
C LYS A 104 3.91 6.06 18.42
N ALA A 105 3.95 6.62 17.21
CA ALA A 105 2.79 6.73 16.33
C ALA A 105 2.27 5.36 15.91
N TYR A 106 3.14 4.41 15.58
CA TYR A 106 2.78 3.02 15.28
C TYR A 106 2.05 2.36 16.45
N ILE A 107 2.55 2.48 17.68
CA ILE A 107 1.90 1.91 18.87
C ILE A 107 0.54 2.57 19.14
N CYS A 108 0.42 3.88 18.92
CA CYS A 108 -0.86 4.59 19.03
C CYS A 108 -1.87 4.09 17.98
N PHE A 109 -1.41 3.92 16.73
CA PHE A 109 -2.20 3.40 15.63
C PHE A 109 -2.67 1.96 15.88
N GLU A 110 -1.79 1.09 16.34
CA GLU A 110 -2.11 -0.29 16.69
C GLU A 110 -3.19 -0.35 17.80
N LYS A 111 -3.05 0.47 18.84
CA LYS A 111 -4.08 0.59 19.89
C LYS A 111 -5.41 1.09 19.34
N THR A 112 -5.37 2.04 18.41
CA THR A 112 -6.57 2.62 17.78
C THR A 112 -7.28 1.59 16.91
N ILE A 113 -6.55 0.81 16.09
CA ILE A 113 -7.13 -0.26 15.27
C ILE A 113 -7.76 -1.36 16.13
N ASN A 114 -7.15 -1.68 17.28
CA ASN A 114 -7.69 -2.70 18.18
C ASN A 114 -8.98 -2.27 18.91
N ILE A 115 -9.40 -1.00 18.79
CA ILE A 115 -10.72 -0.57 19.24
C ILE A 115 -11.77 -1.20 18.32
N LYS A 116 -12.65 -2.03 18.88
CA LYS A 116 -13.65 -2.84 18.13
C LYS A 116 -14.45 -2.03 17.10
N SER A 117 -14.90 -0.83 17.46
CA SER A 117 -15.65 0.03 16.54
C SER A 117 -14.81 0.50 15.36
N VAL A 118 -13.54 0.85 15.60
CA VAL A 118 -12.59 1.25 14.54
C VAL A 118 -12.29 0.05 13.64
N ALA A 119 -12.01 -1.12 14.22
CA ALA A 119 -11.81 -2.35 13.47
C ALA A 119 -13.01 -2.66 12.56
N PHE A 120 -14.24 -2.57 13.07
CA PHE A 120 -15.44 -2.84 12.30
C PHE A 120 -15.60 -1.85 11.13
N ILE A 121 -15.34 -0.55 11.36
CA ILE A 121 -15.36 0.47 10.30
C ILE A 121 -14.32 0.15 9.23
N LEU A 122 -13.08 -0.15 9.62
CA LEU A 122 -11.99 -0.47 8.68
C LEU A 122 -12.28 -1.74 7.87
N ILE A 123 -12.80 -2.78 8.51
CA ILE A 123 -13.23 -4.01 7.84
C ILE A 123 -14.35 -3.69 6.84
N GLY A 124 -15.33 -2.88 7.22
CA GLY A 124 -16.39 -2.41 6.33
C GLY A 124 -15.84 -1.66 5.11
N LEU A 125 -14.90 -0.75 5.30
CA LEU A 125 -14.25 -0.02 4.20
C LEU A 125 -13.49 -0.96 3.24
N ILE A 126 -12.76 -1.94 3.78
CA ILE A 126 -12.06 -2.94 2.97
C ILE A 126 -13.06 -3.82 2.21
N ALA A 127 -14.17 -4.21 2.84
CA ALA A 127 -15.22 -5.01 2.21
C ALA A 127 -15.92 -4.24 1.08
N ILE A 128 -16.21 -2.95 1.27
CA ILE A 128 -16.78 -2.09 0.23
C ILE A 128 -15.81 -1.99 -0.96
N ASN A 129 -14.52 -1.75 -0.69
CA ASN A 129 -13.49 -1.72 -1.73
C ASN A 129 -13.39 -3.06 -2.47
N TRP A 130 -13.51 -4.17 -1.74
CA TRP A 130 -13.48 -5.51 -2.31
C TRP A 130 -14.66 -5.76 -3.26
N VAL A 131 -15.89 -5.47 -2.82
CA VAL A 131 -17.10 -5.57 -3.65
C VAL A 131 -16.97 -4.69 -4.90
N TRP A 132 -16.43 -3.48 -4.75
CA TRP A 132 -16.22 -2.59 -5.88
C TRP A 132 -15.22 -3.15 -6.90
N ASN A 133 -14.15 -3.81 -6.43
CA ASN A 133 -13.19 -4.46 -7.32
C ASN A 133 -13.80 -5.65 -8.08
N ILE A 134 -14.64 -6.46 -7.42
CA ILE A 134 -15.38 -7.55 -8.05
C ILE A 134 -16.34 -6.99 -9.13
N TYR A 135 -17.10 -5.94 -8.81
CA TYR A 135 -18.01 -5.30 -9.76
C TYR A 135 -17.30 -4.75 -11.01
N LYS A 136 -16.10 -4.21 -10.85
CA LYS A 136 -15.26 -3.72 -11.96
C LYS A 136 -14.61 -4.85 -12.77
N GLY A 137 -14.67 -6.10 -12.31
CA GLY A 137 -14.01 -7.23 -12.96
C GLY A 137 -12.47 -7.15 -12.94
N LEU A 138 -11.90 -6.39 -11.98
CA LEU A 138 -10.45 -6.21 -11.80
C LEU A 138 -9.72 -7.53 -11.63
#